data_AF-A0AAV2RQC5-F1
#
_entry.id   AF-A0AAV2RQC5-F1
#
_cell.length_a   1.000
_cell.length_b   1.000
_cell.length_c   1.000
_cell.angle_alpha   90.00
_cell.angle_beta   90.00
_cell.angle_gamma   90.00
#
_symmetry.space_group_name_H-M   'P 1'
#
loop_
_entity.id
_entity.type
_entity.pdbx_description
1 polymer ?
#
loop_
_entity_poly.entity_id
_entity_poly.type
_entity_poly.pdbx_seq_one_letter_code
_entity_poly.pdbx_strand_id
1 'polypeptide(L)'
;MCAHSWQLFKIFNVPIAIYSEQAQEHWNKFVGKYKSGCGARVRQHNLSLNISDIFSRMLVMTHPLIASKRRQIVCSLCGMEGHSCKSTKFHSYGPAKLESIMIEEYYNTH
;
A
#
# COMPACT_ATOMS: atom_id res chain seq x y z
N MET A 1 20.06 -6.82 6.34
CA MET A 1 19.82 -7.29 4.95
C MET A 1 20.37 -6.30 3.89
N CYS A 2 21.60 -5.77 4.04
CA CYS A 2 22.09 -4.70 3.16
C CYS A 2 23.18 -5.15 2.18
N ALA A 3 23.72 -6.37 2.32
CA ALA A 3 24.87 -6.82 1.55
C ALA A 3 24.55 -7.15 0.07
N HIS A 4 23.29 -7.47 -0.25
CA HIS A 4 22.90 -7.99 -1.57
C HIS A 4 21.97 -7.06 -2.36
N SER A 5 21.50 -5.96 -1.78
CA SER A 5 20.55 -5.05 -2.44
C SER A 5 21.14 -4.44 -3.73
N TRP A 6 22.41 -4.05 -3.71
CA TRP A 6 23.10 -3.55 -4.90
C TRP A 6 23.21 -4.60 -6.02
N GLN A 7 23.48 -5.86 -5.68
CA GLN A 7 23.59 -6.94 -6.65
C GLN A 7 22.24 -7.22 -7.33
N LEU A 8 21.15 -7.21 -6.55
CA LEU A 8 19.79 -7.35 -7.08
C LEU A 8 19.41 -6.19 -8.01
N PHE A 9 19.78 -4.96 -7.65
CA PHE A 9 19.53 -3.79 -8.51
C PHE A 9 20.23 -3.93 -9.87
N LYS A 10 21.48 -4.40 -9.88
CA LYS A 10 22.27 -4.60 -11.11
C LYS A 10 21.68 -5.68 -12.03
N ILE A 11 21.09 -6.74 -11.46
CA ILE A 11 20.54 -7.86 -12.24
C ILE A 11 19.20 -7.47 -12.88
N PHE A 12 18.31 -6.85 -12.12
CA PHE A 12 16.92 -6.68 -12.53
C PHE A 12 16.64 -5.33 -13.20
N ASN A 13 17.50 -4.33 -13.00
CA ASN A 13 17.33 -2.96 -13.53
C ASN A 13 15.94 -2.34 -13.24
N VAL A 14 15.27 -2.82 -12.19
CA VAL A 14 14.00 -2.33 -11.71
C VAL A 14 14.05 -2.13 -10.19
N PRO A 15 13.24 -1.22 -9.62
CA PRO A 15 13.18 -1.02 -8.19
C PRO A 15 12.84 -2.32 -7.44
N ILE A 16 13.67 -2.70 -6.46
CA ILE A 16 13.49 -3.91 -5.63
C ILE A 16 12.12 -3.92 -4.94
N ALA A 17 11.58 -2.74 -4.63
CA ALA A 17 10.27 -2.57 -4.03
C ALA A 17 9.12 -3.21 -4.84
N ILE A 18 9.28 -3.40 -6.16
CA ILE A 18 8.30 -4.08 -7.01
C ILE A 18 8.15 -5.56 -6.60
N TYR A 19 9.20 -6.17 -6.06
CA TYR A 19 9.21 -7.53 -5.56
C TYR A 19 8.86 -7.62 -4.06
N SER A 20 8.42 -6.52 -3.44
CA SER A 20 8.07 -6.54 -2.03
C SER A 20 6.76 -7.30 -1.78
N GLU A 21 6.68 -7.96 -0.63
CA GLU A 21 5.46 -8.65 -0.19
C GLU A 21 4.35 -7.67 0.26
N GLN A 22 4.64 -6.36 0.32
CA GLN A 22 3.69 -5.34 0.77
C GLN A 22 2.40 -5.33 -0.07
N ALA A 23 2.52 -5.56 -1.38
CA ALA A 23 1.37 -5.66 -2.26
C ALA A 23 0.47 -6.85 -1.87
N GLN A 24 1.09 -8.00 -1.55
CA GLN A 24 0.39 -9.20 -1.12
C GLN A 24 -0.27 -9.03 0.26
N GLU A 25 0.41 -8.41 1.21
CA GLU A 25 -0.16 -8.08 2.52
C GLU A 25 -1.38 -7.16 2.41
N HIS A 26 -1.29 -6.16 1.53
CA HIS A 26 -2.42 -5.26 1.27
C HIS A 26 -3.60 -6.00 0.65
N TRP A 27 -3.33 -6.96 -0.25
CA TRP A 27 -4.35 -7.87 -0.78
C TRP A 27 -5.00 -8.73 0.29
N ASN A 28 -4.23 -9.29 1.22
CA ASN A 28 -4.78 -10.08 2.32
C ASN A 28 -5.72 -9.25 3.20
N LYS A 29 -5.35 -8.00 3.52
CA LYS A 29 -6.21 -7.05 4.24
C LYS A 29 -7.48 -6.75 3.46
N PHE A 30 -7.37 -6.59 2.14
CA PHE A 30 -8.51 -6.35 1.25
C PHE A 30 -9.48 -7.54 1.27
N VAL A 31 -8.99 -8.77 1.04
CA VAL A 31 -9.81 -10.00 1.11
C VAL A 31 -10.48 -10.16 2.48
N GLY A 32 -9.77 -9.85 3.57
CA GLY A 32 -10.32 -9.88 4.93
C GLY A 32 -11.51 -8.93 5.12
N LYS A 33 -11.47 -7.73 4.52
CA LYS A 33 -12.62 -6.80 4.52
C LYS A 33 -13.82 -7.36 3.79
N TYR A 34 -13.62 -8.07 2.68
CA TYR A 34 -14.75 -8.69 1.96
C TYR A 34 -15.38 -9.81 2.74
N LYS A 35 -14.58 -10.70 3.35
CA LYS A 35 -15.10 -11.80 4.18
C LYS A 35 -15.98 -11.32 5.34
N SER A 36 -15.71 -10.14 5.88
CA SER A 36 -16.39 -9.57 7.07
C SER A 36 -17.43 -8.49 6.76
N GLY A 37 -17.52 -8.04 5.50
CA GLY A 37 -18.39 -6.96 5.06
C GLY A 37 -19.88 -7.31 5.03
N CYS A 38 -20.73 -6.30 4.92
CA CYS A 38 -22.20 -6.44 4.84
C CYS A 38 -22.66 -7.36 3.69
N GLY A 39 -22.01 -7.28 2.52
CA GLY A 39 -22.32 -8.14 1.38
C GLY A 39 -21.95 -9.61 1.57
N ALA A 40 -20.90 -9.91 2.35
CA ALA A 40 -20.53 -11.28 2.65
C ALA A 40 -21.44 -11.90 3.70
N ARG A 41 -21.91 -11.15 4.70
CA ARG A 41 -22.86 -11.64 5.72
C ARG A 41 -24.14 -12.19 5.10
N VAL A 42 -24.64 -11.52 4.06
CA VAL A 42 -25.85 -11.95 3.33
C VAL A 42 -25.62 -13.22 2.50
N ARG A 43 -24.37 -13.52 2.11
CA ARG A 43 -24.01 -14.62 1.20
C ARG A 43 -23.23 -15.76 1.87
N GLN A 44 -23.07 -15.76 3.20
CA GLN A 44 -22.26 -16.75 3.94
C GLN A 44 -22.68 -18.21 3.71
N HIS A 45 -23.93 -18.45 3.30
CA HIS A 45 -24.46 -19.80 3.10
C HIS A 45 -23.87 -20.53 1.89
N ASN A 46 -23.26 -19.83 0.92
CA ASN A 46 -22.67 -20.47 -0.26
C ASN A 46 -21.22 -20.00 -0.49
N LEU A 47 -20.27 -20.88 -0.16
CA LEU A 47 -18.85 -20.63 -0.30
C LEU A 47 -18.44 -20.31 -1.75
N SER A 48 -19.02 -21.03 -2.72
CA SER A 48 -18.70 -20.84 -4.15
C SER A 48 -19.08 -19.44 -4.62
N LEU A 49 -20.27 -18.96 -4.24
CA LEU A 49 -20.71 -17.60 -4.57
C LEU A 49 -19.85 -16.52 -3.90
N ASN A 50 -19.42 -16.74 -2.65
CA ASN A 50 -18.52 -15.81 -1.98
C ASN A 50 -17.15 -15.73 -2.65
N ILE A 51 -16.58 -16.88 -3.01
CA ILE A 51 -15.30 -16.94 -3.70
C ILE A 51 -15.40 -16.26 -5.06
N SER A 52 -16.44 -16.57 -5.85
CA SER A 52 -16.68 -15.95 -7.15
C SER A 52 -16.85 -14.42 -7.07
N ASP A 53 -17.57 -13.91 -6.07
CA ASP A 53 -17.73 -12.47 -5.84
C ASP A 53 -16.41 -11.80 -5.47
N ILE A 54 -15.62 -12.41 -4.58
CA ILE A 54 -14.29 -11.91 -4.22
C ILE A 54 -13.41 -11.85 -5.46
N PHE A 55 -13.32 -12.91 -6.25
CA PHE A 55 -12.53 -12.94 -7.48
C PHE A 55 -12.99 -11.90 -8.50
N SER A 56 -14.30 -11.77 -8.72
CA SER A 56 -14.85 -10.78 -9.66
C SER A 56 -14.46 -9.35 -9.26
N ARG A 57 -14.53 -9.03 -7.96
CA ARG A 57 -14.11 -7.72 -7.44
C ARG A 57 -12.60 -7.52 -7.54
N MET A 58 -11.81 -8.55 -7.29
CA MET A 58 -10.35 -8.51 -7.46
C MET A 58 -10.00 -8.18 -8.91
N LEU A 59 -10.62 -8.86 -9.88
CA LEU A 59 -10.39 -8.62 -11.30
C LEU A 59 -10.71 -7.17 -11.70
N VAL A 60 -11.86 -6.64 -11.26
CA VAL A 60 -12.25 -5.24 -11.52
C VAL A 60 -11.26 -4.25 -10.90
N MET A 61 -10.73 -4.57 -9.71
CA MET A 61 -9.75 -3.75 -9.01
C MET A 61 -8.38 -3.71 -9.70
N THR A 62 -7.92 -4.85 -10.20
CA THR A 62 -6.64 -4.99 -10.89
C THR A 62 -6.71 -4.63 -12.36
N HIS A 63 -7.90 -4.44 -12.92
CA HIS A 63 -8.07 -4.18 -14.34
C HIS A 63 -7.35 -2.87 -14.73
N PRO A 64 -6.35 -2.91 -15.63
CA PRO A 64 -5.47 -1.77 -15.89
C PRO A 64 -6.24 -0.54 -16.39
N LEU A 65 -7.24 -0.72 -17.26
CA LEU A 65 -8.08 0.39 -17.77
C LEU A 65 -8.98 1.02 -16.69
N ILE A 66 -9.35 0.26 -15.66
CA ILE A 66 -10.19 0.78 -14.57
C ILE A 66 -9.28 1.48 -13.57
N ALA A 67 -8.15 0.85 -13.23
CA ALA A 67 -7.14 1.39 -12.34
C ALA A 67 -6.59 2.73 -12.84
N SER A 68 -6.33 2.88 -14.14
CA SER A 68 -5.83 4.13 -14.73
C SER A 68 -6.82 5.29 -14.66
N LYS A 69 -8.12 5.00 -14.59
CA LYS A 69 -9.20 6.01 -14.48
C LYS A 69 -9.58 6.32 -13.03
N ARG A 70 -9.02 5.60 -12.05
CA ARG A 70 -9.33 5.88 -10.64
C ARG A 70 -8.72 7.20 -10.24
N ARG A 71 -9.46 7.93 -9.40
CA ARG A 71 -9.00 9.19 -8.82
C ARG A 71 -7.71 8.94 -8.05
N GLN A 72 -6.62 9.53 -8.53
CA GLN A 72 -5.35 9.60 -7.81
C GLN A 72 -5.58 10.37 -6.51
N ILE A 73 -5.05 9.85 -5.40
CA ILE A 73 -5.06 10.58 -4.14
C ILE A 73 -4.03 11.70 -4.26
N VAL A 74 -4.50 12.94 -4.21
CA VAL A 74 -3.64 14.13 -4.15
C VAL A 74 -3.39 14.44 -2.68
N CYS A 75 -2.12 14.50 -2.30
CA CYS A 75 -1.74 14.90 -0.95
C CYS A 75 -2.05 16.39 -0.73
N SER A 76 -2.83 16.74 0.28
CA SER A 76 -3.14 18.14 0.58
C SER A 76 -1.96 18.93 1.19
N LEU A 77 -0.90 18.26 1.64
CA LEU A 77 0.29 18.92 2.23
C LEU A 77 1.33 19.31 1.17
N CYS A 78 1.58 18.44 0.18
CA CYS A 78 2.63 18.67 -0.82
C CYS A 78 2.11 18.76 -2.26
N GLY A 79 0.80 18.57 -2.49
CA GLY A 79 0.19 18.63 -3.81
C GLY A 79 0.53 17.46 -4.75
N MET A 80 1.40 16.53 -4.35
CA MET A 80 1.78 15.39 -5.18
C MET A 80 0.78 14.24 -5.10
N GLU A 81 0.68 13.47 -6.19
CA GLU A 81 -0.20 12.30 -6.30
C GLU A 81 0.40 11.05 -5.65
N GLY A 82 -0.44 10.03 -5.46
CA GLY A 82 -0.01 8.68 -5.07
C GLY A 82 0.20 8.46 -3.57
N HIS A 83 -0.05 9.46 -2.73
CA HIS A 83 0.08 9.29 -1.27
C HIS A 83 -0.85 10.23 -0.48
N SER A 84 -1.11 9.87 0.78
CA SER A 84 -1.93 10.66 1.71
C SER A 84 -1.07 11.53 2.62
N CYS A 85 -1.66 12.55 3.25
CA CYS A 85 -0.98 13.41 4.23
C CYS A 85 -0.35 12.63 5.40
N LYS A 86 -0.91 11.46 5.75
CA LYS A 86 -0.35 10.59 6.80
C LYS A 86 0.96 9.93 6.37
N SER A 87 1.09 9.58 5.09
CA SER A 87 2.31 9.00 4.51
C SER A 87 3.39 10.05 4.21
N THR A 88 3.02 11.33 4.10
CA THR A 88 3.96 12.43 3.78
C THR A 88 4.98 12.69 4.87
N LYS A 89 4.67 12.31 6.13
CA LYS A 89 5.58 12.46 7.28
C LYS A 89 6.93 11.76 7.08
N PHE A 90 7.00 10.74 6.21
CA PHE A 90 8.25 10.01 5.92
C PHE A 90 8.92 10.43 4.60
N HIS A 91 8.23 11.18 3.73
CA HIS A 91 8.72 11.48 2.38
C HIS A 91 9.26 12.90 2.17
N SER A 92 9.05 13.82 3.11
CA SER A 92 9.29 15.25 2.89
C SER A 92 10.43 15.86 3.72
N TYR A 93 11.20 15.01 4.41
CA TYR A 93 12.37 15.46 5.14
C TYR A 93 13.61 14.93 4.44
N GLY A 94 14.42 15.84 3.87
CA GLY A 94 15.82 15.49 3.60
C GLY A 94 16.47 14.96 4.89
N PRO A 95 17.56 14.18 4.80
CA PRO A 95 18.13 13.47 5.96
C PRO A 95 18.31 14.36 7.20
N ALA A 96 18.72 15.62 7.00
CA ALA A 96 18.88 16.62 8.05
C ALA A 96 17.58 16.96 8.83
N LYS A 97 16.42 16.90 8.19
CA LYS A 97 15.13 17.24 8.82
C LYS A 97 14.45 16.02 9.47
N LEU A 98 14.88 14.82 9.10
CA LEU A 98 14.51 13.57 9.77
C LEU A 98 15.28 13.42 11.08
N GLU A 99 16.58 13.74 11.08
CA GLU A 99 17.39 13.81 12.30
C GLU A 99 16.83 14.81 13.32
N SER A 100 16.44 16.01 12.89
CA SER A 100 15.88 17.01 13.81
C SER A 100 14.57 16.56 14.47
N ILE A 101 13.70 15.84 13.75
CA ILE A 101 12.43 15.33 14.28
C ILE A 101 12.66 14.18 15.24
N MET A 102 13.60 13.28 14.93
CA MET A 102 13.98 12.20 15.85
C MET A 102 14.60 12.74 17.15
N ILE A 103 15.40 13.80 17.06
CA ILE A 103 15.97 14.49 18.22
C ILE A 103 14.86 15.15 19.04
N GLU A 104 13.92 15.87 18.41
CA GLU A 104 12.79 16.49 19.13
C GLU A 104 11.87 15.45 19.81
N GLU A 105 11.60 14.31 19.18
CA GLU A 105 10.78 13.26 19.81
C GLU A 105 11.50 12.61 21.01
N TYR A 106 12.82 12.42 20.95
CA TYR A 106 13.63 11.89 22.05
C TYR A 106 13.61 12.81 23.28
N TYR A 107 13.74 14.13 23.08
CA TYR A 107 13.73 15.11 24.18
C TYR A 107 12.34 15.44 24.73
N ASN A 108 11.27 15.09 24.03
CA ASN A 108 9.90 15.27 24.55
C ASN A 108 9.37 14.02 25.27
N THR A 109 10.07 12.88 25.17
CA THR A 109 9.68 11.62 25.82
C THR A 109 10.56 11.25 27.01
N HIS A 110 11.62 12.02 27.29
CA HIS A 110 12.53 11.91 28.43
C HIS A 110 12.71 13.29 29.08
#